data_AF-A0A9K3PFQ7-F1
#
_entry.id   AF-A0A9K3PFQ7-F1
#
_cell.length_a   1.000
_cell.length_b   1.000
_cell.length_c   1.000
_cell.angle_alpha   90.00
_cell.angle_beta   90.00
_cell.angle_gamma   90.00
#
_symmetry.space_group_name_H-M   'P 1'
#
loop_
_entity.id
_entity.type
_entity.pdbx_description
1 polymer ?
#
loop_
_entity_poly.entity_id
_entity_poly.type
_entity_poly.pdbx_seq_one_letter_code
_entity_poly.pdbx_strand_id
1 'polypeptide(L)'
;MTMRAALRHLCQHGVEALTPTKKMSKAVTVGSYVAKPSRVVWHRPLVSKRVGNDLRKEAIRQGTYGSFDSTTGVGWEPSWDLVLHSNRHQSSRIGNIQPSKKTAKERSREDRALKLEENLAGQAQAMEDYYAEKEKAKVLDNSFEARYKRMMRGGAAGGGR
;
A
#
# COMPACT_ATOMS: atom_id res chain seq x y z
N MET A 1 26.67 11.67 23.54
CA MET A 1 27.93 10.88 23.46
C MET A 1 28.92 11.67 22.62
N THR A 2 30.11 11.95 23.14
CA THR A 2 31.16 12.68 22.42
C THR A 2 31.99 11.73 21.56
N MET A 3 32.66 12.23 20.51
CA MET A 3 33.48 11.42 19.59
C MET A 3 34.59 10.65 20.33
N ARG A 4 35.25 11.28 21.30
CA ARG A 4 36.28 10.65 22.16
C ARG A 4 35.72 9.48 22.98
N ALA A 5 34.50 9.61 23.52
CA ALA A 5 33.89 8.51 24.25
C ALA A 5 33.56 7.34 23.33
N ALA A 6 33.16 7.62 22.09
CA ALA A 6 32.91 6.59 21.08
C ALA A 6 34.17 5.82 20.69
N LEU A 7 35.29 6.51 20.49
CA LEU A 7 36.58 5.86 20.22
C LEU A 7 36.98 4.90 21.32
N ARG A 8 36.83 5.28 22.59
CA ARG A 8 37.12 4.37 23.72
C ARG A 8 36.29 3.09 23.67
N HIS A 9 34.99 3.20 23.38
CA HIS A 9 34.13 2.03 23.25
C HIS A 9 34.50 1.16 22.03
N LEU A 10 34.94 1.77 20.93
CA LEU A 10 35.43 1.05 19.75
C LEU A 10 36.76 0.33 20.04
N CYS A 11 37.70 0.96 20.74
CA CYS A 11 38.94 0.30 21.16
C CYS A 11 38.67 -0.90 22.10
N GLN A 12 37.68 -0.80 22.98
CA GLN A 12 37.38 -1.83 23.98
C GLN A 12 36.55 -2.99 23.44
N HIS A 13 35.60 -2.71 22.54
CA HIS A 13 34.58 -3.68 22.13
C HIS A 13 34.52 -3.91 20.62
N GLY A 14 35.26 -3.13 19.82
CA GLY A 14 35.26 -3.23 18.35
C GLY A 14 33.86 -3.13 17.75
N VAL A 15 33.53 -4.08 16.87
CA VAL A 15 32.23 -4.20 16.19
C VAL A 15 31.04 -4.27 17.16
N GLU A 16 31.22 -4.87 18.34
CA GLU A 16 30.13 -5.04 19.32
C GLU A 16 29.63 -3.70 19.85
N ALA A 17 30.48 -2.66 19.84
CA ALA A 17 30.05 -1.31 20.23
C ALA A 17 29.03 -0.71 19.24
N LEU A 18 29.03 -1.15 17.98
CA LEU A 18 28.19 -0.62 16.90
C LEU A 18 26.92 -1.45 16.68
N THR A 19 26.87 -2.69 17.19
CA THR A 19 25.72 -3.59 17.04
C THR A 19 24.81 -3.59 18.28
N PRO A 20 23.49 -3.75 18.10
CA PRO A 20 22.59 -3.96 19.23
C PRO A 20 22.82 -5.35 19.84
N THR A 21 22.95 -5.42 21.16
CA THR A 21 23.17 -6.69 21.87
C THR A 21 21.87 -7.19 22.51
N LYS A 22 21.61 -8.49 22.37
CA LYS A 22 20.50 -9.19 23.05
C LYS A 22 20.97 -9.65 24.43
N LYS A 23 20.31 -9.23 25.51
CA LYS A 23 20.64 -9.68 26.88
C LYS A 23 19.40 -10.20 27.60
N MET A 24 19.60 -11.20 28.45
CA MET A 24 18.54 -11.68 29.34
C MET A 24 18.43 -10.77 30.56
N SER A 25 17.33 -10.05 30.71
CA SER A 25 17.06 -9.31 31.95
C SER A 25 16.66 -10.29 33.03
N LYS A 26 17.33 -10.23 34.19
CA LYS A 26 16.98 -11.04 35.36
C LYS A 26 15.58 -10.68 35.85
N ALA A 27 14.90 -11.66 36.44
CA ALA A 27 13.63 -11.42 37.09
C ALA A 27 13.83 -10.46 38.29
N VAL A 28 12.88 -9.56 38.49
CA VAL A 28 12.87 -8.65 39.65
C VAL A 28 11.85 -9.20 40.64
N THR A 29 12.32 -9.62 41.81
CA THR A 29 11.49 -10.11 42.91
C THR A 29 11.40 -9.06 44.01
N VAL A 30 10.22 -8.92 44.60
CA VAL A 30 9.98 -8.11 45.81
C VAL A 30 9.43 -9.07 46.86
N GLY A 31 10.26 -9.44 47.84
CA GLY A 31 9.95 -10.56 48.72
C GLY A 31 9.81 -11.88 47.95
N SER A 32 8.69 -12.58 48.13
CA SER A 32 8.36 -13.83 47.42
C SER A 32 7.65 -13.64 46.08
N TYR A 33 7.28 -12.40 45.72
CA TYR A 33 6.54 -12.11 44.49
C TYR A 33 7.47 -11.72 43.33
N VAL A 34 7.27 -12.34 42.16
CA VAL A 34 7.98 -11.99 40.92
C VAL A 34 7.27 -10.79 40.26
N ALA A 35 7.77 -9.59 40.52
CA ALA A 35 7.22 -8.36 39.95
C ALA A 35 7.48 -8.23 38.44
N LYS A 36 8.63 -8.74 37.96
CA LYS A 36 8.96 -8.81 36.53
C LYS A 36 9.65 -10.12 36.21
N PRO A 37 9.12 -10.97 35.31
CA PRO A 37 9.78 -12.21 34.92
C PRO A 37 11.04 -11.92 34.11
N SER A 38 11.92 -12.91 34.00
CA SER A 38 13.08 -12.82 33.12
C SER A 38 12.63 -12.74 31.67
N ARG A 39 13.22 -11.83 30.89
CA ARG A 39 12.88 -11.65 29.48
C ARG A 39 14.07 -11.24 28.65
N VAL A 40 14.00 -11.54 27.37
CA VAL A 40 14.95 -11.03 26.39
C VAL A 40 14.74 -9.53 26.23
N VAL A 41 15.81 -8.75 26.40
CA VAL A 41 15.82 -7.31 26.15
C VAL A 41 16.91 -6.99 25.13
N TRP A 42 16.55 -6.21 24.12
CA TRP A 42 17.49 -5.65 23.17
C TRP A 42 18.07 -4.35 23.71
N HIS A 43 19.38 -4.29 23.87
CA HIS A 43 20.09 -3.07 24.21
C HIS A 43 20.53 -2.34 22.95
N ARG A 44 20.48 -1.01 23.03
CA ARG A 44 21.01 -0.12 22.00
C ARG A 44 22.53 -0.31 21.90
N PRO A 45 23.12 -0.09 20.71
CA PRO A 45 24.57 -0.11 20.57
C PRO A 45 25.21 0.94 21.49
N LEU A 46 26.43 0.66 21.96
CA LEU A 46 27.21 1.56 22.80
C LEU A 46 27.52 2.86 22.05
N VAL A 47 27.83 2.76 20.77
CA VAL A 47 28.10 3.88 19.87
C VAL A 47 26.89 4.09 18.95
N SER A 48 26.35 5.30 18.96
CA SER A 48 25.21 5.62 18.09
C SER A 48 25.62 5.61 16.60
N LYS A 49 24.68 5.22 15.72
CA LYS A 49 24.91 5.17 14.26
C LYS A 49 25.44 6.48 13.68
N ARG A 50 24.95 7.64 14.16
CA ARG A 50 25.41 8.95 13.68
C ARG A 50 26.89 9.16 14.00
N VAL A 51 27.27 8.94 15.26
CA VAL A 51 28.64 9.11 15.73
C VAL A 51 29.60 8.15 15.03
N GLY A 52 29.21 6.88 14.86
CA GLY A 52 30.00 5.91 14.09
C GLY A 52 30.19 6.34 12.63
N ASN A 53 29.13 6.84 11.97
CA ASN A 53 29.23 7.36 10.61
C ASN A 53 30.13 8.60 10.50
N ASP A 54 30.13 9.46 11.51
CA ASP A 54 30.99 10.65 11.51
C ASP A 54 32.47 10.25 11.66
N LEU A 55 32.79 9.30 12.54
CA LEU A 55 34.14 8.71 12.67
C LEU A 55 34.59 8.02 11.38
N ARG A 56 33.69 7.25 10.73
CA ARG A 56 33.96 6.64 9.43
C ARG A 56 34.30 7.69 8.37
N LYS A 57 33.55 8.79 8.30
CA LYS A 57 33.82 9.89 7.37
C LYS A 57 35.14 10.59 7.67
N GLU A 58 35.52 10.70 8.94
CA GLU A 58 36.83 11.26 9.33
C GLU A 58 37.98 10.35 8.90
N ALA A 59 37.86 9.04 9.13
CA ALA A 59 38.86 8.06 8.67
C ALA A 59 39.02 8.06 7.15
N ILE A 60 37.92 8.16 6.39
CA ILE A 60 37.97 8.29 4.92
C ILE A 60 38.69 9.59 4.52
N ARG A 61 38.39 10.72 5.17
CA ARG A 61 39.05 12.00 4.90
C ARG A 61 40.56 11.97 5.20
N GLN A 62 40.97 11.21 6.20
CA GLN A 62 42.37 11.07 6.63
C GLN A 62 43.13 9.96 5.90
N GLY A 63 42.46 9.14 5.07
CA GLY A 63 43.07 8.00 4.39
C GLY A 63 43.35 6.80 5.30
N THR A 64 42.78 6.75 6.51
CA THR A 64 42.96 5.68 7.49
C THR A 64 41.81 4.67 7.49
N TYR A 65 40.98 4.68 6.45
CA TYR A 65 39.95 3.68 6.22
C TYR A 65 40.58 2.38 5.69
N GLY A 66 40.30 1.24 6.33
CA GLY A 66 40.86 -0.07 5.97
C GLY A 66 41.68 -0.72 7.07
N SER A 67 42.27 0.09 7.95
CA SER A 67 43.07 -0.35 9.10
C SER A 67 42.65 0.44 10.33
N PHE A 68 42.47 -0.24 11.45
CA PHE A 68 42.22 0.40 12.74
C PHE A 68 43.38 0.12 13.68
N ASP A 69 43.97 1.17 14.24
CA ASP A 69 44.98 1.04 15.27
C ASP A 69 44.32 1.18 16.64
N SER A 70 44.30 0.08 17.40
CA SER A 70 43.70 0.03 18.73
C SER A 70 44.46 0.88 19.77
N THR A 71 45.74 1.17 19.51
CA THR A 71 46.59 1.94 20.44
C THR A 71 46.36 3.44 20.32
N THR A 72 46.28 3.96 19.08
CA THR A 72 46.02 5.38 18.82
C THR A 72 44.52 5.70 18.70
N GLY A 73 43.68 4.68 18.47
CA GLY A 73 42.25 4.85 18.22
C GLY A 73 41.96 5.52 16.87
N VAL A 74 42.93 5.50 15.95
CA VAL A 74 42.83 6.11 14.62
C VAL A 74 42.49 5.04 13.59
N GLY A 75 41.62 5.41 12.66
CA GLY A 75 41.22 4.57 11.53
C GLY A 75 39.82 4.01 11.64
N TRP A 76 39.46 3.23 10.64
CA TRP A 76 38.16 2.57 10.58
C TRP A 76 38.28 1.25 9.85
N GLU A 77 37.83 0.17 10.49
CA GLU A 77 37.80 -1.15 9.88
C GLU A 77 36.57 -1.35 8.99
N PRO A 78 36.72 -1.87 7.76
CA PRO A 78 35.59 -2.18 6.90
C PRO A 78 34.63 -3.23 7.48
N SER A 79 35.10 -4.11 8.37
CA SER A 79 34.28 -5.09 9.08
C SER A 79 33.22 -4.44 10.00
N TRP A 80 33.44 -3.18 10.39
CA TRP A 80 32.54 -2.39 11.23
C TRP A 80 31.42 -1.73 10.43
N ASP A 81 31.56 -1.67 9.11
CA ASP A 81 30.47 -1.29 8.23
C ASP A 81 29.43 -2.39 8.35
N LEU A 82 28.40 -2.13 9.15
CA LEU A 82 27.21 -2.95 9.17
C LEU A 82 26.66 -2.92 7.75
N VAL A 83 26.88 -4.03 7.03
CA VAL A 83 26.10 -4.39 5.87
C VAL A 83 24.70 -4.58 6.41
N LEU A 84 23.99 -3.46 6.50
CA LEU A 84 22.56 -3.45 6.55
C LEU A 84 22.21 -4.13 5.23
N HIS A 85 22.04 -5.45 5.30
CA HIS A 85 21.20 -6.19 4.37
C HIS A 85 19.87 -5.49 4.52
N SER A 86 19.72 -4.43 3.76
CA SER A 86 18.51 -3.69 3.70
C SER A 86 17.58 -4.67 3.01
N ASN A 87 16.88 -5.46 3.81
CA ASN A 87 15.59 -5.98 3.41
C ASN A 87 14.65 -4.79 3.06
N ARG A 88 15.06 -3.55 3.41
CA ARG A 88 14.52 -2.28 2.94
C ARG A 88 15.01 -1.84 1.53
N HIS A 89 16.07 -2.41 0.94
CA HIS A 89 16.54 -2.07 -0.43
C HIS A 89 16.71 -3.25 -1.40
N GLN A 90 16.24 -4.46 -1.06
CA GLN A 90 15.66 -5.31 -2.13
C GLN A 90 14.31 -4.78 -2.62
N SER A 91 13.68 -3.85 -1.90
CA SER A 91 12.82 -2.88 -2.58
C SER A 91 13.75 -1.80 -3.12
N SER A 92 14.06 -1.89 -4.41
CA SER A 92 14.51 -0.75 -5.21
C SER A 92 13.89 0.55 -4.67
N ARG A 93 14.64 1.65 -4.61
CA ARG A 93 14.11 2.97 -4.16
C ARG A 93 12.78 3.34 -4.82
N ILE A 94 12.54 2.74 -5.98
CA ILE A 94 11.27 2.62 -6.66
C ILE A 94 10.89 1.13 -6.60
N GLY A 95 10.26 0.66 -5.51
CA GLY A 95 10.01 -0.78 -5.29
C GLY A 95 9.45 -1.39 -6.57
N ASN A 96 10.12 -2.40 -7.15
CA ASN A 96 9.89 -2.99 -8.47
C ASN A 96 8.65 -2.38 -9.13
N ILE A 97 8.82 -1.33 -9.95
CA ILE A 97 7.71 -0.51 -10.47
C ILE A 97 6.61 -1.46 -10.95
N GLN A 98 5.61 -1.66 -10.11
CA GLN A 98 4.53 -2.56 -10.45
C GLN A 98 3.71 -1.81 -11.50
N PRO A 99 3.24 -2.49 -12.55
CA PRO A 99 2.32 -1.85 -13.47
C PRO A 99 1.14 -1.28 -12.67
N SER A 100 0.78 -0.03 -12.95
CA SER A 100 -0.28 0.63 -12.20
C SER A 100 -1.58 -0.16 -12.35
N LYS A 101 -2.37 -0.23 -11.28
CA LYS A 101 -3.69 -0.88 -11.29
C LYS A 101 -4.67 -0.29 -12.33
N LYS A 102 -4.37 0.89 -12.89
CA LYS A 102 -5.26 1.74 -13.69
C LYS A 102 -6.53 2.13 -12.91
N THR A 103 -7.22 3.17 -13.36
CA THR A 103 -8.50 3.60 -12.77
C THR A 103 -9.61 2.60 -13.11
N ALA A 104 -10.72 2.62 -12.36
CA ALA A 104 -11.86 1.75 -12.65
C ALA A 104 -12.41 1.95 -14.07
N LYS A 105 -12.41 3.19 -14.58
CA LYS A 105 -12.88 3.54 -15.92
C LYS A 105 -11.99 2.97 -17.04
N GLU A 106 -10.68 2.94 -16.82
CA GLU A 106 -9.73 2.37 -17.78
C GLU A 106 -9.80 0.86 -17.83
N ARG A 107 -10.05 0.21 -16.68
CA ARG A 107 -10.19 -1.25 -16.62
C ARG A 107 -11.43 -1.78 -17.35
N SER A 108 -12.54 -1.03 -17.33
CA SER A 108 -13.81 -1.45 -17.98
C SER A 108 -14.08 -0.72 -19.30
N ARG A 109 -13.05 -0.16 -19.94
CA ARG A 109 -13.23 0.59 -21.20
C ARG A 109 -13.61 -0.33 -22.35
N GLU A 110 -12.95 -1.48 -22.45
CA GLU A 110 -13.16 -2.47 -23.51
C GLU A 110 -14.54 -3.12 -23.38
N ASP A 111 -14.91 -3.57 -22.18
CA ASP A 111 -16.25 -4.13 -21.91
C ASP A 111 -17.38 -3.16 -22.28
N ARG A 112 -17.19 -1.86 -22.00
CA ARG A 112 -18.17 -0.83 -22.37
C ARG A 112 -18.25 -0.62 -23.88
N ALA A 113 -17.14 -0.74 -24.60
CA ALA A 113 -17.13 -0.64 -26.05
C ALA A 113 -17.85 -1.84 -26.68
N LEU A 114 -17.55 -3.06 -26.24
CA LEU A 114 -18.23 -4.28 -26.71
C LEU A 114 -19.74 -4.21 -26.49
N LYS A 115 -20.18 -3.76 -25.31
CA LYS A 115 -21.61 -3.59 -25.01
C LYS A 115 -22.28 -2.54 -25.91
N LEU A 116 -21.55 -1.49 -26.31
CA LEU A 116 -22.07 -0.49 -27.25
C LEU A 116 -22.21 -1.06 -28.66
N GLU A 117 -21.24 -1.85 -29.12
CA GLU A 117 -21.29 -2.51 -30.43
C GLU A 117 -22.45 -3.51 -30.53
N GLU A 118 -22.66 -4.32 -29.48
CA GLU A 118 -23.79 -5.25 -29.40
C GLU A 118 -25.14 -4.52 -29.47
N ASN A 119 -25.28 -3.42 -28.70
CA ASN A 119 -26.50 -2.61 -28.71
C ASN A 119 -26.75 -1.95 -30.08
N LEU A 120 -25.70 -1.53 -30.78
CA LEU A 120 -25.81 -0.94 -32.11
C LEU A 120 -26.25 -1.98 -33.15
N ALA A 121 -25.73 -3.21 -33.06
CA ALA A 121 -26.11 -4.29 -33.96
C ALA A 121 -27.60 -4.65 -33.86
N GLY A 122 -28.17 -4.67 -32.64
CA GLY A 122 -29.58 -4.95 -32.41
C GLY A 122 -30.53 -3.75 -32.60
N GLN A 123 -30.01 -2.55 -32.85
CA GLN A 123 -30.80 -1.32 -32.82
C GLN A 123 -31.84 -1.25 -33.94
N ALA A 124 -31.50 -1.73 -35.14
CA ALA A 124 -32.42 -1.72 -36.27
C ALA A 124 -33.67 -2.56 -36.01
N GLN A 125 -33.48 -3.77 -35.50
CA GLN A 125 -34.57 -4.68 -35.18
C GLN A 125 -35.44 -4.14 -34.02
N ALA A 126 -34.82 -3.60 -32.97
CA ALA A 126 -35.55 -2.98 -31.87
C ALA A 126 -36.40 -1.77 -32.33
N MET A 127 -35.94 -1.00 -33.32
CA MET A 127 -36.73 0.08 -33.92
C MET A 127 -37.93 -0.46 -34.69
N GLU A 128 -37.72 -1.49 -35.53
CA GLU A 128 -38.80 -2.12 -36.29
C GLU A 128 -39.88 -2.70 -35.37
N ASP A 129 -39.48 -3.44 -34.33
CA ASP A 129 -40.37 -4.00 -33.33
C ASP A 129 -41.18 -2.90 -32.63
N TYR A 130 -40.53 -1.82 -32.22
CA TYR A 130 -41.19 -0.66 -31.59
C TYR A 130 -42.25 -0.03 -32.50
N TYR A 131 -41.93 0.19 -33.79
CA TYR A 131 -42.90 0.74 -34.74
C TYR A 131 -44.04 -0.22 -35.03
N ALA A 132 -43.76 -1.53 -35.16
CA ALA A 132 -44.78 -2.55 -35.36
C ALA A 132 -45.74 -2.67 -34.17
N GLU A 133 -45.24 -2.61 -32.94
CA GLU A 133 -46.06 -2.58 -31.72
C GLU A 133 -46.94 -1.33 -31.67
N LYS A 134 -46.38 -0.16 -32.01
CA LYS A 134 -47.11 1.10 -32.06
C LYS A 134 -48.25 1.07 -33.10
N GLU A 135 -48.02 0.48 -34.26
CA GLU A 135 -49.07 0.31 -35.29
C GLU A 135 -50.15 -0.68 -34.84
N LYS A 136 -49.78 -1.82 -34.25
CA LYS A 136 -50.76 -2.77 -33.66
C LYS A 136 -51.64 -2.10 -32.60
N ALA A 137 -51.04 -1.28 -31.74
CA ALA A 137 -51.77 -0.52 -30.73
C ALA A 137 -52.79 0.47 -31.34
N LYS A 138 -52.43 1.17 -32.43
CA LYS A 138 -53.37 2.06 -33.15
C LYS A 138 -54.53 1.30 -33.78
N VAL A 139 -54.29 0.11 -34.34
CA VAL A 139 -55.32 -0.72 -34.97
C VAL A 139 -56.34 -1.20 -33.93
N LEU A 140 -55.88 -1.63 -32.75
CA LEU A 140 -56.75 -2.03 -31.64
C LEU A 140 -57.69 -0.90 -31.22
N ASP A 141 -57.20 0.33 -31.16
CA ASP A 141 -57.99 1.52 -30.84
C ASP A 141 -59.02 1.92 -31.91
N ASN A 142 -58.79 1.52 -33.17
CA ASN A 142 -59.68 1.80 -34.30
C ASN A 142 -60.74 0.72 -34.55
N SER A 143 -60.68 -0.41 -33.83
CA SER A 143 -61.68 -1.49 -33.97
C SER A 143 -63.09 -1.02 -33.58
N PHE A 144 -64.11 -1.58 -34.25
CA PHE A 144 -65.52 -1.30 -33.94
C PHE A 144 -65.83 -1.57 -32.46
N GLU A 145 -65.26 -2.63 -31.90
CA GLU A 145 -65.44 -3.00 -30.49
C GLU A 145 -64.79 -2.00 -29.53
N ALA A 146 -63.60 -1.47 -29.85
CA ALA A 146 -62.97 -0.41 -29.07
C ALA A 146 -63.75 0.91 -29.16
N ARG A 147 -64.25 1.26 -30.36
CA ARG A 147 -65.13 2.43 -30.56
C ARG A 147 -66.44 2.27 -29.80
N TYR A 148 -67.07 1.11 -29.86
CA TYR A 148 -68.30 0.77 -29.15
C TYR A 148 -68.09 0.82 -27.62
N LYS A 149 -67.02 0.21 -27.09
CA LYS A 149 -66.65 0.29 -25.66
C LYS A 149 -66.38 1.74 -25.21
N ARG A 150 -65.78 2.58 -26.07
CA ARG A 150 -65.52 4.00 -25.80
C ARG A 150 -66.82 4.83 -25.81
N MET A 151 -67.74 4.53 -26.74
CA MET A 151 -69.07 5.15 -26.84
C MET A 151 -69.95 4.80 -25.63
N MET A 152 -69.92 3.53 -25.19
CA MET A 152 -70.63 3.06 -23.99
C MET A 152 -70.06 3.64 -22.68
N ARG A 153 -68.74 3.88 -22.61
CA ARG A 153 -68.12 4.60 -21.48
C ARG A 153 -68.43 6.10 -21.48
N GLY A 154 -68.57 6.73 -22.65
CA GLY A 154 -68.87 8.16 -22.78
C GLY A 154 -70.34 8.53 -22.54
N GLY A 155 -71.28 7.59 -22.71
CA GLY A 155 -72.71 7.82 -22.49
C GLY A 155 -73.16 7.79 -21.02
N ALA A 156 -72.35 7.26 -20.11
CA ALA A 156 -72.72 7.11 -18.70
C ALA A 156 -72.42 8.34 -17.82
N ALA A 157 -71.79 9.39 -18.35
CA ALA A 157 -71.37 10.58 -17.59
C ALA A 157 -72.09 11.88 -18.02
N GLY A 158 -73.27 11.77 -18.65
CA GLY A 158 -74.05 12.92 -19.15
C GLY A 158 -75.54 12.85 -18.81
N GLY A 159 -75.88 12.30 -17.65
CA GLY A 159 -77.27 12.13 -17.20
C GLY A 159 -77.38 12.23 -15.68
N GLY A 160 -76.99 13.36 -15.12
CA GLY A 160 -77.21 13.73 -13.72
C GLY A 160 -77.66 15.17 -13.64
N ARG A 161 -78.92 15.36 -13.25
CA ARG A 161 -79.47 16.64 -12.76
C ARG A 161 -78.69 17.14 -11.55
#